data_AF-A0A958GCV1-F1
#
_entry.id   AF-A0A958GCV1-F1
#
_cell.length_a   1.000
_cell.length_b   1.000
_cell.length_c   1.000
_cell.angle_alpha   90.00
_cell.angle_beta   90.00
_cell.angle_gamma   90.00
#
_symmetry.space_group_name_H-M   'P 1'
#
loop_
_entity.id
_entity.type
_entity.pdbx_description
1 polymer ?
#
loop_
_entity_poly.entity_id
_entity_poly.type
_entity_poly.pdbx_seq_one_letter_code
_entity_poly.pdbx_strand_id
1 'polypeptide(L)'
;MENNSLFHVSQEFKVDAELLSVEQNEVGQLNGTYVCNWQDVKKEKFRTILQEINQYVFVKPEILDKNFTIFSRFYHSAKTATPVNLKIPELIETKTGHTMIVLEGSYWRMQKYIENSICIEKPESLKEVLSATEALASFHLKSLNFPINNLTNPIPGFQEVVGRVELLKKAMKEDSVSRVRLVKPEIKFIENYIDVVKDYMNLYSSCPLRVTHGDPKFNNFLFNKDTREAFALIDFDTLMP
;
A
#
# COMPACT_ATOMS: atom_id res chain seq x y z
N MET A 1 17.45 -13.54 5.08
CA MET A 1 17.11 -13.79 6.49
C MET A 1 16.90 -15.29 6.66
N GLU A 2 17.43 -15.89 7.72
CA GLU A 2 17.19 -17.32 7.99
C GLU A 2 15.75 -17.52 8.49
N ASN A 3 15.11 -18.64 8.13
CA ASN A 3 13.73 -18.95 8.54
C ASN A 3 13.50 -18.87 10.06
N ASN A 4 14.52 -19.14 10.87
CA ASN A 4 14.45 -19.04 12.33
C ASN A 4 14.19 -17.60 12.82
N SER A 5 14.75 -16.58 12.15
CA SER A 5 14.52 -15.17 12.51
C SER A 5 13.07 -14.75 12.17
N LEU A 6 12.55 -15.18 11.01
CA LEU A 6 11.16 -14.89 10.61
C LEU A 6 10.13 -15.52 11.57
N PHE A 7 10.37 -16.75 12.03
CA PHE A 7 9.53 -17.39 13.04
C PHE A 7 9.53 -16.60 14.35
N HIS A 8 10.70 -16.17 14.82
CA HIS A 8 10.83 -15.38 16.03
C HIS A 8 10.07 -14.05 15.94
N VAL A 9 10.29 -13.27 14.88
CA VAL A 9 9.56 -12.01 14.62
C VAL A 9 8.05 -12.23 14.61
N SER A 10 7.58 -13.28 13.92
CA SER A 10 6.15 -13.56 13.77
C SER A 10 5.47 -13.83 15.12
N GLN A 11 6.18 -14.48 16.04
CA GLN A 11 5.67 -14.81 17.37
C GLN A 11 5.61 -13.61 18.33
N GLU A 12 6.17 -12.45 17.99
CA GLU A 12 6.03 -11.22 18.79
C GLU A 12 4.66 -10.55 18.63
N PHE A 13 3.86 -10.99 17.66
CA PHE A 13 2.50 -10.53 17.41
C PHE A 13 1.45 -11.33 18.22
N LYS A 14 0.35 -10.66 18.59
CA LYS A 14 -0.79 -11.24 19.33
C LYS A 14 -1.63 -12.13 18.41
N VAL A 15 -1.09 -13.29 18.09
CA VAL A 15 -1.79 -14.36 17.37
C VAL A 15 -1.88 -15.57 18.30
N ASP A 16 -3.08 -15.82 18.83
CA ASP A 16 -3.34 -16.92 19.77
C ASP A 16 -3.49 -18.27 19.01
N ALA A 17 -2.44 -18.66 18.30
CA ALA A 17 -2.39 -19.84 17.46
C ALA A 17 -0.96 -20.39 17.31
N GLU A 18 -0.84 -21.66 16.91
CA GLU A 18 0.43 -22.28 16.58
C GLU A 18 0.92 -21.80 15.20
N LEU A 19 2.14 -21.28 15.12
CA LEU A 19 2.77 -20.91 13.85
C LEU A 19 3.32 -22.16 13.17
N LEU A 20 2.79 -22.50 11.99
CA LEU A 20 3.17 -23.69 11.23
C LEU A 20 4.31 -23.42 10.23
N SER A 21 4.22 -22.31 9.48
CA SER A 21 5.24 -21.92 8.49
C SER A 21 5.22 -20.42 8.25
N VAL A 22 6.36 -19.89 7.78
CA VAL A 22 6.50 -18.54 7.25
C VAL A 22 7.11 -18.67 5.87
N GLU A 23 6.42 -18.17 4.85
CA GLU A 23 6.79 -18.31 3.45
C GLU A 23 6.92 -16.93 2.80
N GLN A 24 8.01 -16.71 2.07
CA GLN A 24 8.20 -15.46 1.35
C GLN A 24 7.21 -15.34 0.19
N ASN A 25 6.57 -14.18 0.08
CA ASN A 25 5.77 -13.79 -1.06
C ASN A 25 6.60 -12.84 -1.94
N GLU A 26 7.10 -13.36 -3.06
CA GLU A 26 8.00 -12.63 -3.98
C GLU A 26 7.27 -11.61 -4.87
N VAL A 27 5.93 -11.54 -4.82
CA VAL A 27 5.14 -10.63 -5.67
C VAL A 27 5.21 -9.16 -5.18
N GLY A 28 5.52 -8.95 -3.89
CA GLY A 28 5.62 -7.60 -3.31
C GLY A 28 6.87 -6.85 -3.78
N GLN A 29 6.70 -5.62 -4.31
CA GLN A 29 7.79 -4.88 -4.95
C GLN A 29 8.58 -3.92 -4.04
N LEU A 30 8.06 -3.59 -2.85
CA LEU A 30 8.69 -2.61 -1.94
C LEU A 30 9.17 -3.25 -0.64
N ASN A 31 8.25 -3.75 0.17
CA ASN A 31 8.52 -4.37 1.47
C ASN A 31 8.78 -5.87 1.32
N GLY A 32 9.63 -6.43 2.18
CA GLY A 32 9.73 -7.88 2.34
C GLY A 32 8.39 -8.40 2.84
N THR A 33 7.72 -9.27 2.08
CA THR A 33 6.36 -9.73 2.40
C THR A 33 6.36 -11.23 2.62
N TYR A 34 5.78 -11.67 3.73
CA TYR A 34 5.77 -13.07 4.15
C TYR A 34 4.37 -13.50 4.55
N VAL A 35 3.94 -14.67 4.10
CA VAL A 35 2.70 -15.32 4.52
C VAL A 35 3.01 -16.20 5.72
N CYS A 36 2.36 -15.93 6.85
CA CYS A 36 2.46 -16.76 8.05
C CYS A 36 1.23 -17.67 8.11
N ASN A 37 1.45 -18.98 8.17
CA ASN A 37 0.39 -19.97 8.29
C ASN A 37 0.23 -20.39 9.75
N TRP A 38 -0.98 -20.23 10.29
CA TRP A 38 -1.30 -20.48 11.69
C TRP A 38 -2.33 -21.61 11.82
N GLN A 39 -2.33 -22.27 12.98
CA GLN A 39 -3.36 -23.21 13.39
C GLN A 39 -3.90 -22.86 14.77
N ASP A 40 -5.21 -22.63 14.87
CA ASP A 40 -5.86 -22.31 16.14
C ASP A 40 -6.05 -23.56 17.04
N VAL A 41 -6.59 -23.35 18.24
CA VAL A 41 -6.87 -24.41 19.22
C VAL A 41 -7.91 -25.44 18.73
N LYS A 42 -8.74 -25.07 17.73
CA LYS A 42 -9.73 -25.96 17.09
C LYS A 42 -9.18 -26.68 15.86
N LYS A 43 -7.88 -26.52 15.58
CA LYS A 43 -7.19 -27.07 14.40
C LYS A 43 -7.59 -26.42 13.08
N GLU A 44 -8.28 -25.28 13.11
CA GLU A 44 -8.57 -24.47 11.93
C GLU A 44 -7.32 -23.70 11.50
N LYS A 45 -7.08 -23.66 10.18
CA LYS A 45 -5.92 -22.97 9.61
C LYS A 45 -6.33 -21.59 9.10
N PHE A 46 -5.48 -20.61 9.35
CA PHE A 46 -5.64 -19.25 8.84
C PHE A 46 -4.29 -18.61 8.59
N ARG A 47 -4.30 -17.43 7.97
CA ARG A 47 -3.08 -16.74 7.55
C ARG A 47 -3.00 -15.32 8.08
N THR A 48 -1.77 -14.85 8.21
CA THR A 48 -1.45 -13.42 8.36
C THR A 48 -0.37 -13.03 7.35
N ILE A 49 -0.21 -11.74 7.13
CA ILE A 49 0.90 -11.19 6.34
C ILE A 49 1.84 -10.48 7.31
N LEU A 50 3.10 -10.92 7.36
CA LEU A 50 4.20 -10.22 8.00
C LEU A 50 4.94 -9.39 6.95
N GLN A 51 5.27 -8.14 7.27
CA GLN A 51 6.03 -7.28 6.38
C GLN A 51 7.26 -6.70 7.06
N GLU A 52 8.40 -6.83 6.41
CA GLU A 52 9.63 -6.09 6.66
C GLU A 52 9.58 -4.77 5.88
N ILE A 53 9.54 -3.64 6.59
CA ILE A 53 9.40 -2.33 5.95
C ILE A 53 10.70 -1.92 5.26
N ASN A 54 10.59 -1.49 4.02
CA ASN A 54 11.72 -0.98 3.25
C ASN A 54 12.14 0.42 3.73
N GLN A 55 13.13 0.47 4.62
CA GLN A 55 13.65 1.71 5.21
C GLN A 55 14.40 2.62 4.22
N TYR A 56 14.74 2.14 3.02
CA TYR A 56 15.34 2.97 1.98
C TYR A 56 14.29 3.90 1.34
N VAL A 57 13.10 3.36 1.09
CA VAL A 57 11.97 4.13 0.55
C VAL A 57 11.24 4.89 1.66
N PHE A 58 11.02 4.21 2.78
CA PHE A 58 10.26 4.73 3.91
C PHE A 58 11.21 5.08 5.06
N VAL A 59 11.81 6.26 4.97
CA VAL A 59 12.82 6.76 5.94
C VAL A 59 12.26 6.89 7.36
N LYS A 60 10.93 6.98 7.51
CA LYS A 60 10.22 7.05 8.80
C LYS A 60 9.07 6.03 8.84
N PRO A 61 9.34 4.73 9.04
CA PRO A 61 8.33 3.67 9.07
C PRO A 61 7.17 3.92 10.05
N GLU A 62 7.43 4.64 11.13
CA GLU A 62 6.45 4.99 12.16
C GLU A 62 5.33 5.88 11.61
N ILE A 63 5.60 6.68 10.55
CA ILE A 63 4.58 7.47 9.87
C ILE A 63 3.60 6.54 9.13
N LEU A 64 4.10 5.50 8.47
CA LEU A 64 3.26 4.51 7.77
C LEU A 64 2.34 3.81 8.76
N ASP A 65 2.93 3.30 9.84
CA ASP A 65 2.21 2.54 10.85
C ASP A 65 1.13 3.39 11.53
N LYS A 66 1.48 4.63 11.90
CA LYS A 66 0.53 5.58 12.47
C LYS A 66 -0.60 5.89 11.49
N ASN A 67 -0.29 6.27 10.25
CA ASN A 67 -1.28 6.61 9.22
C ASN A 67 -2.24 5.43 8.99
N PHE A 68 -1.70 4.23 8.79
CA PHE A 68 -2.52 3.06 8.52
C PHE A 68 -3.35 2.66 9.75
N THR A 69 -2.79 2.72 10.95
CA THR A 69 -3.52 2.41 12.19
C THR A 69 -4.73 3.34 12.39
N ILE A 70 -4.53 4.65 12.31
CA ILE A 70 -5.63 5.61 12.53
C ILE A 70 -6.68 5.53 11.42
N PHE A 71 -6.24 5.32 10.17
CA PHE A 71 -7.13 5.23 9.03
C PHE A 71 -7.93 3.93 9.05
N SER A 72 -7.28 2.80 9.34
CA SER A 72 -7.94 1.50 9.42
C SER A 72 -9.01 1.49 10.52
N ARG A 73 -8.70 2.05 11.70
CA ARG A 73 -9.69 2.21 12.78
C ARG A 73 -10.89 3.07 12.35
N PHE A 74 -10.63 4.22 11.73
CA PHE A 74 -11.70 5.08 11.21
C PHE A 74 -12.57 4.32 10.18
N TYR A 75 -11.93 3.69 9.20
CA TYR A 75 -12.60 3.04 8.07
C TYR A 75 -13.49 1.87 8.52
N HIS A 76 -13.05 1.09 9.51
CA HIS A 76 -13.86 0.01 10.09
C HIS A 76 -15.02 0.53 10.95
N SER A 77 -14.87 1.69 11.59
CA SER A 77 -15.95 2.32 12.38
C SER A 77 -16.97 3.09 11.53
N ALA A 78 -16.60 3.50 10.31
CA ALA A 78 -17.44 4.29 9.44
C ALA A 78 -18.65 3.49 8.94
N LYS A 79 -19.85 4.06 9.14
CA LYS A 79 -21.15 3.47 8.74
C LYS A 79 -21.65 3.95 7.38
N THR A 80 -20.82 4.67 6.62
CA THR A 80 -21.15 5.14 5.27
C THR A 80 -21.43 3.94 4.38
N ALA A 81 -22.64 3.85 3.85
CA ALA A 81 -22.98 2.86 2.83
C ALA A 81 -22.27 3.22 1.52
N THR A 82 -21.65 2.22 0.91
CA THR A 82 -20.91 2.36 -0.35
C THR A 82 -21.37 1.29 -1.34
N PRO A 83 -21.22 1.51 -2.66
CA PRO A 83 -21.61 0.52 -3.67
C PRO A 83 -20.98 -0.86 -3.45
N VAL A 84 -19.72 -0.88 -3.02
CA VAL A 84 -18.98 -2.09 -2.65
C VAL A 84 -18.70 -2.07 -1.16
N ASN A 85 -18.96 -3.19 -0.47
CA ASN A 85 -18.48 -3.39 0.91
C ASN A 85 -16.98 -3.71 0.92
N LEU A 86 -16.18 -2.70 0.58
CA LEU A 86 -14.74 -2.83 0.39
C LEU A 86 -14.03 -3.08 1.71
N LYS A 87 -13.28 -4.17 1.78
CA LYS A 87 -12.40 -4.52 2.91
C LYS A 87 -11.04 -3.85 2.77
N ILE A 88 -10.42 -3.55 3.89
CA ILE A 88 -9.00 -3.18 3.99
C ILE A 88 -8.36 -4.04 5.08
N PRO A 89 -7.05 -4.29 5.06
CA PRO A 89 -6.42 -5.07 6.10
C PRO A 89 -6.47 -4.36 7.46
N GLU A 90 -6.47 -5.15 8.52
CA GLU A 90 -6.29 -4.70 9.89
C GLU A 90 -4.88 -5.09 10.35
N LEU A 91 -4.19 -4.16 11.00
CA LEU A 91 -2.93 -4.44 11.67
C LEU A 91 -3.18 -5.30 12.91
N ILE A 92 -2.29 -6.26 13.14
CA ILE A 92 -2.27 -7.11 14.33
C ILE A 92 -1.30 -6.49 15.31
N GLU A 93 -1.78 -6.28 16.53
CA GLU A 93 -0.93 -5.77 17.60
C GLU A 93 0.13 -6.79 18.01
N THR A 94 1.23 -6.26 18.48
CA THR A 94 2.34 -6.93 19.15
C THR A 94 1.94 -7.28 20.57
N LYS A 95 2.63 -8.22 21.21
CA LYS A 95 2.37 -8.61 22.61
C LYS A 95 2.43 -7.43 23.59
N THR A 96 3.18 -6.38 23.25
CA THR A 96 3.29 -5.13 24.02
C THR A 96 2.24 -4.07 23.67
N GLY A 97 1.37 -4.32 22.68
CA GLY A 97 0.24 -3.45 22.32
C GLY A 97 0.54 -2.40 21.24
N HIS A 98 1.71 -2.45 20.61
CA HIS A 98 2.05 -1.64 19.42
C HIS A 98 1.66 -2.37 18.13
N THR A 99 1.52 -1.68 17.01
CA THR A 99 1.24 -2.28 15.68
C THR A 99 2.51 -2.57 14.85
N MET A 100 3.66 -2.12 15.35
CA MET A 100 4.97 -2.28 14.74
C MET A 100 6.01 -2.63 15.80
N ILE A 101 6.98 -3.46 15.45
CA ILE A 101 8.18 -3.74 16.25
C ILE A 101 9.45 -3.44 15.46
N VAL A 102 10.53 -3.18 16.18
CA VAL A 102 11.88 -3.19 15.63
C VAL A 102 12.60 -4.40 16.19
N LEU A 103 13.07 -5.29 15.32
CA LEU A 103 13.85 -6.46 15.70
C LEU A 103 15.02 -6.61 14.74
N GLU A 104 16.21 -6.81 15.29
CA GLU A 104 17.46 -6.95 14.52
C GLU A 104 17.74 -5.76 13.57
N GLY A 105 17.23 -4.57 13.91
CA GLY A 105 17.41 -3.34 13.12
C GLY A 105 16.37 -3.13 12.01
N SER A 106 15.53 -4.13 11.72
CA SER A 106 14.44 -4.06 10.76
C SER A 106 13.12 -3.71 11.43
N TYR A 107 12.26 -3.00 10.70
CA TYR A 107 10.91 -2.63 11.14
C TYR A 107 9.91 -3.65 10.61
N TRP A 108 9.06 -4.16 11.50
CA TRP A 108 8.11 -5.22 11.19
C TRP A 108 6.70 -4.85 11.59
N ARG A 109 5.74 -5.17 10.73
CA ARG A 109 4.31 -5.13 11.05
C ARG A 109 3.63 -6.42 10.60
N MET A 110 2.52 -6.75 11.24
CA MET A 110 1.68 -7.87 10.84
C MET A 110 0.27 -7.39 10.55
N GLN A 111 -0.37 -7.96 9.54
CA GLN A 111 -1.76 -7.67 9.18
C GLN A 111 -2.55 -8.96 8.94
N LYS A 112 -3.87 -8.89 9.08
CA LYS A 112 -4.77 -9.99 8.75
C LYS A 112 -4.66 -10.33 7.26
N TYR A 113 -4.61 -11.63 6.93
CA TYR A 113 -4.70 -12.08 5.54
C TYR A 113 -6.16 -11.98 5.06
N ILE A 114 -6.34 -11.53 3.82
CA ILE A 114 -7.68 -11.45 3.21
C ILE A 114 -7.92 -12.74 2.43
N GLU A 115 -8.73 -13.61 3.01
CA GLU A 115 -9.07 -14.93 2.47
C GLU A 115 -9.98 -14.85 1.23
N ASN A 116 -10.03 -15.94 0.46
CA ASN A 116 -10.84 -16.06 -0.77
C ASN A 116 -10.59 -14.95 -1.80
N SER A 117 -9.35 -14.47 -1.88
CA SER A 117 -8.91 -13.50 -2.88
C SER A 117 -7.92 -14.07 -3.91
N ILE A 118 -7.92 -13.47 -5.08
CA ILE A 118 -6.82 -13.48 -6.05
C ILE A 118 -6.31 -12.04 -6.26
N CYS A 119 -5.03 -11.93 -6.60
CA CYS A 119 -4.45 -10.73 -7.14
C CYS A 119 -4.42 -10.84 -8.67
N ILE A 120 -4.83 -9.78 -9.36
CA ILE A 120 -4.79 -9.72 -10.82
C ILE A 120 -3.77 -8.65 -11.19
N GLU A 121 -2.73 -9.01 -11.95
CA GLU A 121 -1.71 -8.05 -12.39
C GLU A 121 -2.24 -7.13 -13.49
N LYS A 122 -2.99 -7.70 -14.42
CA LYS A 122 -3.56 -6.99 -15.56
C LYS A 122 -5.01 -7.44 -15.76
N PRO A 123 -5.96 -6.51 -15.90
CA PRO A 123 -7.35 -6.87 -16.16
C PRO A 123 -7.47 -7.66 -17.47
N GLU A 124 -8.30 -8.70 -17.43
CA GLU A 124 -8.65 -9.54 -18.58
C GLU A 124 -9.98 -9.11 -19.20
N SER A 125 -10.77 -8.28 -18.51
CA SER A 125 -12.06 -7.79 -18.99
C SER A 125 -12.41 -6.40 -18.48
N LEU A 126 -13.30 -5.71 -19.20
CA LEU A 126 -13.87 -4.43 -18.75
C LEU A 126 -14.63 -4.58 -17.42
N LYS A 127 -15.23 -5.75 -17.16
CA LYS A 127 -15.94 -6.03 -15.89
C LYS A 127 -15.00 -5.87 -14.69
N GLU A 128 -13.78 -6.38 -14.78
CA GLU A 128 -12.79 -6.28 -13.70
C GLU A 128 -12.31 -4.84 -13.50
N VAL A 129 -12.10 -4.10 -14.59
CA VAL A 129 -11.76 -2.68 -14.55
C VAL A 129 -12.87 -1.90 -13.83
N LEU A 130 -14.12 -2.09 -14.24
CA LEU A 130 -15.26 -1.42 -13.61
C LEU A 130 -15.36 -1.77 -12.13
N SER A 131 -15.23 -3.05 -11.78
CA SER A 131 -15.28 -3.51 -10.39
C SER A 131 -14.17 -2.89 -9.53
N ALA A 132 -12.93 -2.80 -10.03
CA ALA A 132 -11.83 -2.12 -9.33
C ALA A 132 -12.09 -0.62 -9.18
N THR A 133 -12.66 0.04 -10.20
CA THR A 133 -12.99 1.48 -10.10
C THR A 133 -14.13 1.75 -9.12
N GLU A 134 -15.14 0.87 -9.03
CA GLU A 134 -16.21 0.95 -8.03
C GLU A 134 -15.69 0.71 -6.61
N ALA A 135 -14.74 -0.23 -6.45
CA ALA A 135 -14.01 -0.44 -5.21
C ALA A 135 -13.25 0.84 -4.80
N LEU A 136 -12.49 1.46 -5.70
CA LEU A 136 -11.77 2.71 -5.42
C LEU A 136 -12.71 3.87 -5.09
N ALA A 137 -13.83 4.00 -5.80
CA ALA A 137 -14.85 4.99 -5.48
C ALA A 137 -15.44 4.75 -4.08
N SER A 138 -15.72 3.50 -3.72
CA SER A 138 -16.20 3.11 -2.39
C SER A 138 -15.18 3.46 -1.30
N PHE A 139 -13.88 3.24 -1.55
CA PHE A 139 -12.80 3.69 -0.66
C PHE A 139 -12.87 5.20 -0.39
N HIS A 140 -12.95 6.02 -1.44
CA HIS A 140 -12.99 7.47 -1.29
C HIS A 140 -14.28 7.95 -0.62
N LEU A 141 -15.43 7.38 -0.96
CA LEU A 141 -16.73 7.69 -0.34
C LEU A 141 -16.72 7.42 1.16
N LYS A 142 -16.19 6.26 1.58
CA LYS A 142 -16.11 5.90 3.00
C LYS A 142 -15.10 6.75 3.77
N SER A 143 -14.12 7.32 3.07
CA SER A 143 -13.05 8.17 3.62
C SER A 143 -13.39 9.67 3.66
N LEU A 144 -14.54 10.10 3.14
CA LEU A 144 -14.88 11.52 2.97
C LEU A 144 -14.80 12.35 4.26
N ASN A 145 -15.19 11.75 5.39
CA ASN A 145 -15.24 12.42 6.69
C ASN A 145 -14.00 12.13 7.56
N PHE A 146 -12.95 11.51 6.99
CA PHE A 146 -11.72 11.27 7.73
C PHE A 146 -11.05 12.62 8.07
N PRO A 147 -10.59 12.83 9.33
CA PRO A 147 -9.89 14.05 9.73
C PRO A 147 -8.49 14.10 9.10
N ILE A 148 -8.41 14.69 7.90
CA ILE A 148 -7.24 14.66 7.01
C ILE A 148 -5.93 15.12 7.66
N ASN A 149 -6.00 16.08 8.59
CA ASN A 149 -4.86 16.63 9.32
C ASN A 149 -4.17 15.60 10.24
N ASN A 150 -4.77 14.42 10.45
CA ASN A 150 -4.14 13.35 11.19
C ASN A 150 -3.17 12.51 10.34
N LEU A 151 -3.23 12.61 9.00
CA LEU A 151 -2.27 11.96 8.11
C LEU A 151 -1.03 12.83 7.93
N THR A 152 0.12 12.18 7.86
CA THR A 152 1.40 12.80 7.50
C THR A 152 1.90 12.16 6.22
N ASN A 153 2.39 12.94 5.25
CA ASN A 153 2.88 12.37 4.00
C ASN A 153 4.09 11.43 4.27
N PRO A 154 3.98 10.13 3.97
CA PRO A 154 5.05 9.17 4.28
C PRO A 154 6.25 9.28 3.33
N ILE A 155 6.04 9.81 2.13
CA ILE A 155 7.08 10.01 1.12
C ILE A 155 6.96 11.45 0.61
N PRO A 156 7.69 12.41 1.18
CA PRO A 156 7.68 13.80 0.73
C PRO A 156 7.93 13.92 -0.77
N GLY A 157 7.08 14.66 -1.48
CA GLY A 157 7.18 14.84 -2.92
C GLY A 157 6.70 13.65 -3.77
N PHE A 158 6.05 12.63 -3.18
CA PHE A 158 5.65 11.42 -3.92
C PHE A 158 4.82 11.72 -5.17
N GLN A 159 3.74 12.50 -5.00
CA GLN A 159 2.82 12.95 -6.05
C GLN A 159 3.08 14.39 -6.51
N GLU A 160 4.21 15.00 -6.14
CA GLU A 160 4.53 16.39 -6.47
C GLU A 160 5.19 16.44 -7.86
N VAL A 161 4.35 16.53 -8.90
CA VAL A 161 4.78 16.32 -10.30
C VAL A 161 5.83 17.35 -10.75
N VAL A 162 5.77 18.60 -10.28
CA VAL A 162 6.73 19.64 -10.69
C VAL A 162 8.12 19.31 -10.17
N GLY A 163 8.26 18.94 -8.90
CA GLY A 163 9.53 18.48 -8.34
C GLY A 163 10.04 17.21 -9.01
N ARG A 164 9.16 16.27 -9.41
CA ARG A 164 9.57 15.10 -10.20
C ARG A 164 10.19 15.49 -11.54
N VAL A 165 9.63 16.49 -12.22
CA VAL A 165 10.21 17.02 -13.46
C VAL A 165 11.56 17.68 -13.21
N GLU A 166 11.70 18.48 -12.15
CA GLU A 166 12.98 19.13 -11.82
C GLU A 166 14.07 18.10 -11.46
N LEU A 167 13.71 17.02 -10.76
CA LEU A 167 14.61 15.90 -10.51
C LEU A 167 15.04 15.21 -11.80
N LEU A 168 14.12 15.01 -12.76
CA LEU A 168 14.45 14.47 -14.09
C LEU A 168 15.43 15.39 -14.84
N LYS A 169 15.16 16.70 -14.90
CA LYS A 169 16.07 17.67 -15.53
C LYS A 169 17.46 17.66 -14.90
N LYS A 170 17.53 17.58 -13.56
CA LYS A 170 18.80 17.47 -12.84
C LYS A 170 19.55 16.19 -13.22
N ALA A 171 18.87 15.03 -13.19
CA ALA A 171 19.47 13.75 -13.57
C ALA A 171 19.97 13.74 -15.03
N MET A 172 19.22 14.37 -15.95
CA MET A 172 19.62 14.54 -17.35
C MET A 172 20.86 15.44 -17.51
N LYS A 173 20.96 16.49 -16.70
CA LYS A 173 22.13 17.38 -16.72
C LYS A 173 23.38 16.71 -16.17
N GLU A 174 23.22 15.91 -15.10
CA GLU A 174 24.31 15.15 -14.49
C GLU A 174 24.79 14.01 -15.39
N ASP A 175 23.85 13.32 -16.06
CA ASP A 175 24.08 12.19 -16.98
C ASP A 175 25.18 11.22 -16.49
N SER A 176 25.12 10.86 -15.20
CA SER A 176 26.20 10.18 -14.45
C SER A 176 26.64 8.84 -15.06
N VAL A 177 25.79 8.23 -15.89
CA VAL A 177 26.04 6.97 -16.60
C VAL A 177 25.91 7.10 -18.12
N SER A 178 25.92 8.32 -18.68
CA SER A 178 25.90 8.61 -20.12
C SER A 178 24.75 7.97 -20.91
N ARG A 179 23.55 7.93 -20.30
CA ARG A 179 22.35 7.30 -20.87
C ARG A 179 21.45 8.29 -21.60
N VAL A 180 21.58 9.59 -21.36
CA VAL A 180 20.72 10.62 -21.99
C VAL A 180 20.71 10.50 -23.51
N ARG A 181 21.87 10.22 -24.13
CA ARG A 181 21.97 10.04 -25.58
C ARG A 181 21.13 8.87 -26.13
N LEU A 182 20.83 7.86 -25.30
CA LEU A 182 20.11 6.66 -25.69
C LEU A 182 18.59 6.83 -25.61
N VAL A 183 18.10 7.82 -24.86
CA VAL A 183 16.67 7.99 -24.54
C VAL A 183 16.13 9.38 -24.95
N LYS A 184 16.73 9.96 -26.00
CA LYS A 184 16.28 11.27 -26.53
C LYS A 184 14.79 11.26 -26.95
N PRO A 185 14.25 10.21 -27.60
CA PRO A 185 12.83 10.16 -27.93
C PRO A 185 11.92 10.24 -26.70
N GLU A 186 12.26 9.53 -25.62
CA GLU A 186 11.50 9.48 -24.36
C GLU A 186 11.56 10.83 -23.62
N ILE A 187 12.73 11.48 -23.62
CA ILE A 187 12.88 12.84 -23.09
C ILE A 187 11.96 13.80 -23.84
N LYS A 188 12.01 13.77 -25.18
CA LYS A 188 11.16 14.64 -26.00
C LYS A 188 9.67 14.36 -25.80
N PHE A 189 9.30 13.10 -25.60
CA PHE A 189 7.94 12.73 -25.24
C PHE A 189 7.51 13.44 -23.96
N ILE A 190 8.29 13.33 -22.87
CA ILE A 190 7.97 13.97 -21.59
C ILE A 190 7.89 15.50 -21.73
N GLU A 191 8.83 16.11 -22.46
CA GLU A 191 8.85 17.55 -22.72
C GLU A 191 7.57 18.04 -23.40
N ASN A 192 7.01 17.27 -24.34
CA ASN A 192 5.77 17.64 -25.03
C ASN A 192 4.53 17.68 -24.10
N TYR A 193 4.59 17.05 -22.92
CA TYR A 193 3.50 17.03 -21.94
C TYR A 193 3.74 17.96 -20.74
N ILE A 194 4.82 18.74 -20.73
CA ILE A 194 5.14 19.57 -19.57
C ILE A 194 4.06 20.65 -19.30
N ASP A 195 3.41 21.14 -20.34
CA ASP A 195 2.34 22.13 -20.19
C ASP A 195 1.07 21.50 -19.60
N VAL A 196 0.79 20.22 -19.90
CA VAL A 196 -0.29 19.46 -19.26
C VAL A 196 -0.07 19.33 -17.75
N VAL A 197 1.18 19.17 -17.31
CA VAL A 197 1.54 19.16 -15.88
C VAL A 197 1.20 20.51 -15.23
N LYS A 198 1.48 21.63 -15.90
CA LYS A 198 1.15 22.96 -15.36
C LYS A 198 -0.36 23.14 -15.22
N ASP A 199 -1.12 22.76 -16.26
CA ASP A 199 -2.58 22.84 -16.24
C ASP A 199 -3.18 21.96 -15.12
N TYR A 200 -2.65 20.75 -14.95
CA TYR A 200 -3.01 19.86 -13.85
C TYR A 200 -2.74 20.50 -12.47
N MET A 201 -1.57 21.11 -12.26
CA MET A 201 -1.24 21.75 -10.98
C MET A 201 -2.14 22.94 -10.67
N ASN A 202 -2.51 23.72 -11.69
CA ASN A 202 -3.48 24.81 -11.54
C ASN A 202 -4.85 24.28 -11.08
N LEU A 203 -5.34 23.20 -11.69
CA LEU A 203 -6.58 22.55 -11.28
C LEU A 203 -6.47 21.98 -9.87
N TYR A 204 -5.41 21.23 -9.59
CA TYR A 204 -5.14 20.57 -8.31
C TYR A 204 -5.14 21.57 -7.14
N SER A 205 -4.58 22.76 -7.33
CA SER A 205 -4.53 23.80 -6.29
C SER A 205 -5.91 24.27 -5.80
N SER A 206 -6.96 24.05 -6.60
CA SER A 206 -8.35 24.39 -6.26
C SER A 206 -9.15 23.21 -5.70
N CYS A 207 -8.59 21.99 -5.76
CA CYS A 207 -9.29 20.80 -5.30
C CYS A 207 -9.27 20.69 -3.77
N PRO A 208 -10.36 20.17 -3.15
CA PRO A 208 -10.35 19.89 -1.72
C PRO A 208 -9.36 18.76 -1.40
N LEU A 209 -8.64 18.92 -0.28
CA LEU A 209 -7.76 17.89 0.25
C LEU A 209 -8.60 16.68 0.72
N ARG A 210 -8.19 15.46 0.35
CA ARG A 210 -8.94 14.24 0.61
C ARG A 210 -7.99 13.08 0.76
N VAL A 211 -8.34 12.13 1.63
CA VAL A 211 -7.55 10.90 1.74
C VAL A 211 -7.42 10.22 0.38
N THR A 212 -6.19 9.98 -0.03
CA THR A 212 -5.86 9.20 -1.22
C THR A 212 -5.08 7.95 -0.82
N HIS A 213 -5.30 6.86 -1.56
CA HIS A 213 -4.50 5.64 -1.42
C HIS A 213 -3.03 5.87 -1.77
N GLY A 214 -2.75 6.82 -2.68
CA GLY A 214 -1.42 7.14 -3.18
C GLY A 214 -1.01 6.31 -4.40
N ASP A 215 -1.22 4.99 -4.35
CA ASP A 215 -0.85 4.04 -5.42
C ASP A 215 -1.94 2.97 -5.68
N PRO A 216 -3.12 3.33 -6.21
CA PRO A 216 -4.22 2.39 -6.45
C PRO A 216 -4.00 1.58 -7.75
N LYS A 217 -2.83 0.95 -7.89
CA LYS A 217 -2.52 0.05 -9.02
C LYS A 217 -3.40 -1.20 -8.98
N PHE A 218 -3.61 -1.81 -10.14
CA PHE A 218 -4.61 -2.89 -10.29
C PHE A 218 -4.35 -4.10 -9.37
N ASN A 219 -3.08 -4.45 -9.15
CA ASN A 219 -2.66 -5.54 -8.26
C ASN A 219 -2.71 -5.18 -6.76
N ASN A 220 -3.09 -3.95 -6.40
CA ASN A 220 -3.45 -3.58 -5.03
C ASN A 220 -4.93 -3.83 -4.73
N PHE A 221 -5.74 -4.20 -5.73
CA PHE A 221 -7.09 -4.70 -5.52
C PHE A 221 -7.07 -6.22 -5.40
N LEU A 222 -7.78 -6.73 -4.39
CA LEU A 222 -8.03 -8.15 -4.22
C LEU A 222 -9.43 -8.48 -4.75
N PHE A 223 -9.47 -9.45 -5.65
CA PHE A 223 -10.68 -9.91 -6.32
C PHE A 223 -11.16 -11.22 -5.72
N ASN A 224 -12.46 -11.40 -5.61
CA ASN A 224 -13.03 -12.66 -5.16
C ASN A 224 -12.65 -13.76 -6.15
N LYS A 225 -12.16 -14.91 -5.66
CA LYS A 225 -11.69 -16.00 -6.53
C LYS A 225 -12.75 -16.51 -7.51
N ASP A 226 -14.01 -16.50 -7.10
CA ASP A 226 -15.12 -17.08 -7.84
C ASP A 226 -15.81 -16.03 -8.72
N THR A 227 -16.16 -14.87 -8.16
CA THR A 227 -16.92 -13.83 -8.89
C THR A 227 -16.03 -12.88 -9.70
N ARG A 228 -14.74 -12.83 -9.38
CA ARG A 228 -13.75 -11.88 -9.90
C ARG A 228 -14.14 -10.42 -9.69
N GLU A 229 -14.89 -10.13 -8.64
CA GLU A 229 -15.23 -8.78 -8.22
C GLU A 229 -14.23 -8.28 -7.18
N ALA A 230 -13.75 -7.05 -7.35
CA ALA A 230 -12.86 -6.39 -6.40
C ALA A 230 -13.63 -6.16 -5.09
N PHE A 231 -13.10 -6.71 -4.00
CA PHE A 231 -13.75 -6.62 -2.69
C PHE A 231 -12.81 -6.17 -1.58
N ALA A 232 -11.51 -6.03 -1.87
CA ALA A 232 -10.58 -5.40 -0.94
C ALA A 232 -9.52 -4.56 -1.66
N LEU A 233 -8.98 -3.60 -0.91
CA LEU A 233 -7.84 -2.77 -1.29
C LEU A 233 -6.73 -2.99 -0.26
N ILE A 234 -5.49 -3.12 -0.71
CA ILE A 234 -4.29 -3.35 0.12
C ILE A 234 -3.19 -2.35 -0.25
N ASP A 235 -2.06 -2.39 0.46
CA ASP A 235 -0.88 -1.53 0.21
C ASP A 235 -1.08 -0.06 0.58
N PHE A 236 -1.35 0.20 1.86
CA PHE A 236 -1.63 1.54 2.40
C PHE A 236 -0.38 2.36 2.75
N ASP A 237 0.80 1.99 2.25
CA ASP A 237 2.05 2.69 2.58
C ASP A 237 2.15 4.08 1.95
N THR A 238 1.41 4.31 0.87
CA THR A 238 1.29 5.63 0.24
C THR A 238 0.02 6.36 0.66
N LEU A 239 -0.66 5.94 1.72
CA LEU A 239 -1.84 6.63 2.24
C LEU A 239 -1.45 8.05 2.63
N MET A 240 -2.06 9.03 1.96
CA MET A 240 -1.68 10.43 2.08
C MET A 240 -2.87 11.37 1.94
N PRO A 241 -2.74 12.61 2.41
CA PRO A 241 -3.78 13.61 2.25
C PRO A 241 -3.93 14.14 0.83
#